data_AF-A0A094S7Z0-F1
#
_entry.id   AF-A0A094S7Z0-F1
#
_cell.length_a   1.000
_cell.length_b   1.000
_cell.length_c   1.000
_cell.angle_alpha   90.00
_cell.angle_beta   90.00
_cell.angle_gamma   90.00
#
_symmetry.space_group_name_H-M   'P 1'
#
loop_
_entity.id
_entity.type
_entity.pdbx_description
1 polymer ?
#
loop_
_entity_poly.entity_id
_entity_poly.type
_entity_poly.pdbx_seq_one_letter_code
_entity_poly.pdbx_strand_id
1 'polypeptide(L)' 'MLRWLTAGESHGPALSAILEGLPAGVEVGTKDISAALARRRLGFGRGARMKFEQDE' A
#
# COMPACT_ATOMS: atom_id res chain seq x y z
N MET A 1 14.66 -10.11 -13.20
CA MET A 1 13.44 -9.43 -13.67
C MET A 1 12.60 -9.11 -12.45
N LEU A 2 12.08 -7.89 -12.33
CA LEU A 2 11.23 -7.49 -11.20
C LEU A 2 9.85 -8.16 -11.33
N ARG A 3 9.33 -8.71 -10.22
CA ARG A 3 8.00 -9.35 -10.16
C ARG A 3 7.25 -8.85 -8.93
N TRP A 4 5.94 -8.81 -9.01
CA TRP A 4 5.07 -8.54 -7.86
C TRP A 4 3.85 -9.46 -7.84
N LEU A 5 3.46 -9.87 -6.64
CA LEU A 5 2.27 -10.68 -6.37
C LEU A 5 1.47 -10.02 -5.24
N THR A 6 0.15 -10.12 -5.29
CA THR A 6 -0.76 -9.59 -4.28
C THR A 6 -1.74 -10.66 -3.83
N ALA A 7 -2.14 -10.60 -2.56
CA ALA A 7 -3.13 -11.50 -1.97
C ALA A 7 -3.99 -10.76 -0.94
N GLY A 8 -5.18 -11.29 -0.67
CA GLY A 8 -6.13 -10.76 0.30
C GLY A 8 -7.46 -10.34 -0.33
N GLU A 9 -8.46 -10.19 0.54
CA GLU A 9 -9.83 -9.81 0.18
C GLU A 9 -10.19 -8.47 0.81
N SER A 10 -11.08 -7.69 0.18
CA SER A 10 -11.48 -6.37 0.69
C SER A 10 -12.10 -6.39 2.09
N HIS A 11 -12.68 -7.51 2.51
CA HIS A 11 -13.25 -7.73 3.85
C HIS A 11 -12.50 -8.84 4.61
N GLY A 12 -11.36 -9.28 4.08
CA GLY A 12 -10.50 -10.26 4.72
C GLY A 12 -9.68 -9.63 5.85
N PRO A 13 -8.93 -10.44 6.60
CA PRO A 13 -8.19 -9.96 7.77
C PRO A 13 -7.03 -9.02 7.41
N ALA A 14 -6.46 -9.16 6.20
CA ALA A 14 -5.34 -8.35 5.73
C ALA A 14 -5.18 -8.42 4.21
N LEU A 15 -4.42 -7.47 3.67
CA LEU A 15 -3.86 -7.49 2.32
C LEU A 15 -2.35 -7.72 2.41
N SER A 16 -1.78 -8.43 1.44
CA SER A 16 -0.34 -8.68 1.36
C SER A 16 0.17 -8.51 -0.07
N ALA A 17 1.43 -8.07 -0.20
CA ALA A 17 2.14 -7.96 -1.47
C ALA A 17 3.58 -8.46 -1.32
N ILE A 18 4.06 -9.21 -2.31
CA ILE A 18 5.44 -9.69 -2.41
C ILE A 18 6.08 -9.04 -3.63
N LEU A 19 7.23 -8.40 -3.46
CA LEU A 19 8.08 -7.92 -4.55
C LEU A 19 9.36 -8.77 -4.61
N GLU A 20 9.63 -9.36 -5.78
CA GLU A 20 10.80 -10.20 -6.02
C GLU A 20 11.73 -9.61 -7.08
N GLY A 21 13.03 -9.84 -6.92
CA GLY A 21 14.03 -9.38 -7.88
C GLY A 21 14.41 -7.90 -7.73
N LEU A 22 14.15 -7.31 -6.56
CA LEU A 22 14.62 -5.98 -6.21
C LEU A 22 16.14 -6.02 -5.92
N PRO A 23 16.93 -5.08 -6.47
CA PRO A 23 18.35 -4.98 -6.14
C PRO A 23 18.55 -4.72 -4.64
N ALA A 24 19.62 -5.28 -4.08
CA ALA A 24 20.06 -4.94 -2.73
C ALA A 24 20.51 -3.47 -2.66
N GLY A 25 20.38 -2.86 -1.49
CA GLY A 25 20.78 -1.46 -1.25
C GLY A 25 19.74 -0.42 -1.68
N VAL A 26 18.58 -0.84 -2.17
CA VAL A 26 17.43 0.07 -2.34
C VAL A 26 16.85 0.37 -0.96
N GLU A 27 16.94 1.62 -0.53
CA GLU A 27 16.32 2.09 0.70
C GLU A 27 14.79 2.09 0.55
N VAL A 28 14.12 1.40 1.47
CA VAL A 28 12.67 1.39 1.58
C VAL A 28 12.28 1.16 3.03
N GLY A 29 11.36 1.97 3.53
CA GLY A 29 10.81 1.83 4.87
C GLY A 29 9.29 1.90 4.87
N THR A 30 8.70 1.52 6.01
CA THR A 30 7.24 1.56 6.20
C THR A 30 6.66 2.95 5.93
N LYS A 31 7.37 4.01 6.33
CA LYS A 31 6.93 5.40 6.12
C LYS A 31 6.76 5.76 4.65
N ASP A 32 7.63 5.25 3.77
CA ASP A 32 7.54 5.49 2.32
C ASP A 32 6.27 4.87 1.75
N ILE A 33 5.96 3.65 2.21
CA ILE A 33 4.77 2.89 1.80
C ILE A 33 3.50 3.57 2.34
N SER A 34 3.45 3.90 3.63
CA SER A 34 2.29 4.57 4.25
C SER A 34 2.03 5.94 3.60
N ALA A 35 3.07 6.72 3.31
CA ALA A 35 2.94 7.98 2.58
C ALA A 35 2.39 7.78 1.16
N ALA A 36 2.81 6.71 0.47
CA ALA A 36 2.27 6.37 -0.85
C ALA A 36 0.79 5.93 -0.78
N LEU A 37 0.42 5.11 0.20
CA LEU A 37 -0.96 4.69 0.42
C LEU A 37 -1.88 5.86 0.76
N ALA A 38 -1.41 6.81 1.58
CA ALA A 38 -2.17 8.01 1.95
C ALA A 38 -2.59 8.83 0.72
N ARG A 39 -1.75 8.90 -0.32
CA ARG A 39 -2.08 9.63 -1.57
C ARG A 39 -3.31 9.09 -2.29
N ARG A 40 -3.68 7.81 -2.09
CA ARG A 40 -4.89 7.21 -2.69
C ARG A 40 -6.19 7.88 -2.23
N ARG A 41 -6.13 8.66 -1.15
CA ARG A 41 -7.27 9.32 -0.51
C ARG A 41 -7.43 10.78 -0.98
N LEU A 42 -6.49 11.26 -1.80
CA LEU A 42 -6.52 12.62 -2.34
C LEU A 42 -7.48 12.71 -3.54
N GLY A 43 -8.08 13.88 -3.74
CA GLY A 43 -8.97 14.17 -4.87
C GLY A 43 -10.40 14.51 -4.46
N PHE A 44 -11.01 15.46 -5.17
CA PHE A 44 -12.39 15.89 -4.95
C PHE A 44 -13.35 14.71 -5.15
N GLY A 45 -14.29 14.50 -4.22
CA GLY A 45 -15.24 13.37 -4.28
C GLY A 45 -14.75 12.04 -3.68
N ARG A 46 -13.48 11.92 -3.25
CA ARG A 46 -13.04 10.80 -2.40
C ARG A 46 -13.64 10.97 -0.99
N GLY A 47 -14.72 10.23 -0.73
CA GLY A 47 -15.62 10.43 0.42
C GLY A 47 -14.97 10.32 1.80
N ALA A 48 -15.65 10.88 2.82
CA ALA A 48 -15.20 10.96 4.21
C ALA A 48 -14.79 9.61 4.83
N ARG A 49 -15.27 8.48 4.30
CA ARG A 49 -14.91 7.12 4.75
C ARG A 49 -13.41 6.82 4.67
N MET A 50 -12.76 7.14 3.55
CA MET A 50 -11.32 6.90 3.37
C MET A 50 -10.43 7.90 4.15
N LYS A 51 -11.00 8.98 4.71
CA LYS A 51 -10.27 9.91 5.58
C LYS A 51 -10.03 9.34 6.99
N PHE A 52 -10.88 8.42 7.46
CA PHE A 52 -10.83 7.88 8.83
C PHE A 52 -10.11 6.52 8.93
N GLU A 53 -10.26 5.63 7.95
CA GLU A 53 -9.59 4.31 7.98
C GLU A 53 -8.13 4.43 7.56
N GLN A 54 -7.21 4.61 8.51
CA GLN A 54 -5.78 4.37 8.30
C GLN A 54 -5.43 3.00 8.86
N ASP A 55 -5.38 2.00 7.99
CA ASP A 55 -4.65 0.76 8.31
C ASP A 55 -3.15 1.08 8.37
N GLU A 56 -2.45 0.38 9.26
CA GLU A 56 -1.00 0.52 9.48
C GLU A 56 -0.18 -0.08 8.33
#